data_AF-A0A0C9XLX0-F1
#
_entry.id   AF-A0A0C9XLX0-F1
#
_cell.length_a   1.000
_cell.length_b   1.000
_cell.length_c   1.000
_cell.angle_alpha   90.00
_cell.angle_beta   90.00
_cell.angle_gamma   90.00
#
_symmetry.space_group_name_H-M   'P 1'
#
loop_
_entity.id
_entity.type
_entity.pdbx_description
1 polymer ?
#
loop_
_entity_poly.entity_id
_entity_poly.type
_entity_poly.pdbx_seq_one_letter_code
_entity_poly.pdbx_strand_id
1 'polypeptide(L)'
;MSETSSKISTDKSPSDLVRPNTGSSLASNPFATPVSSRPSSIIATTRIVGPSKVSFSETSNIQNYLTIPPRSLPASRSNLSARSSSSRLSNVFPKSESVISTSGVQLRVNDVTVKAPVPRMRSHMLPEDATVPKPWTDVKNPRAAISYWMIYAIIFMGLAGGAVQCYFTYTGVALDRQPLCLVMEENFDNETAVFGPGGTFFREVNMDGFGNGEFEMTTASTNNSYVSNGHLYIVPTLTSDNTGMAAVLDGTVYNITDCTFNTTAPDNGWIDSGSGRVFDWDSYYRSCSAVSNATSGSIINPVQSARVTTQFGASIKFGRVEIRAKMPNGDWLWPAMWMLPKDSVYGAWPLSGEIDIVESRGNGLQYTAHGSNYVNGALNWGPTLNLNGVSLSHSWWTEKRTSFASDFHTYALEWTEDFLRVYVDSRLHTLLDMRFNVPFFRRGNFPDIIYNGSSRTPLRNPWINGTNATPFDQEFYLILNVAVGSTNGWFPEGQGDKPWLDHAANPRLDFLKNIKQWYPTWPANAEDRALVVYVLFLSDLSDCVPEMFAHTVFLSDYVKMWKHC
;
A
#
# COMPACT_ATOMS: atom_id res chain seq x y z
N MET A 1 -45.63 25.20 69.07
CA MET A 1 -46.66 25.51 68.04
C MET A 1 -46.50 24.48 66.93
N SER A 2 -47.57 23.68 66.75
CA SER A 2 -47.96 22.69 65.71
C SER A 2 -46.88 22.08 64.77
N GLU A 3 -46.64 20.77 64.82
CA GLU A 3 -47.23 19.68 63.97
C GLU A 3 -46.67 19.68 62.53
N THR A 4 -46.26 18.58 61.89
CA THR A 4 -46.65 17.15 61.94
C THR A 4 -45.54 16.31 61.24
N SER A 5 -45.08 15.16 61.78
CA SER A 5 -45.43 13.76 61.39
C SER A 5 -45.02 13.34 59.96
N SER A 6 -44.49 12.15 59.62
CA SER A 6 -43.84 11.01 60.28
C SER A 6 -43.45 9.98 59.18
N LYS A 7 -42.59 9.00 59.55
CA LYS A 7 -42.45 7.62 59.00
C LYS A 7 -41.47 7.34 57.86
N ILE A 8 -40.41 6.64 58.28
CA ILE A 8 -39.62 5.64 57.56
C ILE A 8 -40.36 4.29 57.64
N SER A 9 -40.35 3.50 56.56
CA SER A 9 -40.61 2.05 56.57
C SER A 9 -39.94 1.36 55.37
N THR A 10 -39.54 0.12 55.62
CA THR A 10 -38.60 -0.78 54.96
C THR A 10 -39.13 -1.63 53.79
N ASP A 11 -38.18 -2.10 52.97
CA ASP A 11 -38.06 -3.37 52.21
C ASP A 11 -38.99 -3.73 51.02
N LYS A 12 -38.36 -3.95 49.84
CA LYS A 12 -38.42 -5.20 49.03
C LYS A 12 -37.64 -5.09 47.68
N SER A 13 -36.73 -6.03 47.43
CA SER A 13 -36.23 -6.46 46.09
C SER A 13 -37.24 -7.48 45.47
N PRO A 14 -37.17 -7.99 44.20
CA PRO A 14 -36.10 -7.94 43.19
C PRO A 14 -36.56 -7.78 41.69
N SER A 15 -35.58 -7.94 40.78
CA SER A 15 -35.65 -8.31 39.34
C SER A 15 -36.26 -7.34 38.31
N ASP A 16 -35.41 -6.71 37.50
CA ASP A 16 -35.33 -6.92 36.05
C ASP A 16 -34.23 -6.02 35.43
N LEU A 17 -33.06 -6.62 35.16
CA LEU A 17 -31.95 -5.99 34.44
C LEU A 17 -32.23 -6.05 32.94
N VAL A 18 -32.79 -4.97 32.40
CA VAL A 18 -32.82 -4.72 30.95
C VAL A 18 -31.44 -4.22 30.52
N ARG A 19 -30.74 -5.03 29.72
CA ARG A 19 -29.50 -4.64 29.00
C ARG A 19 -29.77 -3.46 28.06
N PRO A 20 -28.93 -2.41 28.03
CA PRO A 20 -28.86 -1.53 26.88
C PRO A 20 -28.05 -2.20 25.77
N ASN A 21 -28.66 -2.32 24.59
CA ASN A 21 -27.99 -2.69 23.34
C ASN A 21 -26.91 -1.65 23.01
N THR A 22 -25.64 -2.08 22.96
CA THR A 22 -24.55 -1.33 22.35
C THR A 22 -24.57 -1.56 20.85
N GLY A 23 -25.16 -0.60 20.11
CA GLY A 23 -25.00 -0.51 18.66
C GLY A 23 -23.65 0.11 18.32
N SER A 24 -22.64 -0.71 18.06
CA SER A 24 -21.38 -0.27 17.44
C SER A 24 -21.59 -0.12 15.93
N SER A 25 -21.76 1.10 15.44
CA SER A 25 -21.70 1.36 14.00
C SER A 25 -20.24 1.39 13.55
N LEU A 26 -19.82 0.33 12.87
CA LEU A 26 -18.49 0.18 12.29
C LEU A 26 -18.35 1.06 11.04
N ALA A 27 -17.22 1.77 10.95
CA ALA A 27 -16.74 2.39 9.74
C ALA A 27 -16.49 1.32 8.66
N SER A 28 -16.96 1.56 7.44
CA SER A 28 -16.68 0.68 6.29
C SER A 28 -15.24 0.88 5.82
N ASN A 29 -14.46 -0.20 5.81
CA ASN A 29 -13.04 -0.22 5.45
C ASN A 29 -12.81 0.09 3.95
N PRO A 30 -11.96 1.09 3.61
CA PRO A 30 -11.61 1.47 2.25
C PRO A 30 -10.61 0.52 1.55
N PHE A 31 -9.96 -0.38 2.28
CA PHE A 31 -8.97 -1.35 1.78
C PHE A 31 -9.56 -2.72 1.41
N ALA A 32 -10.88 -2.90 1.53
CA ALA A 32 -11.54 -4.15 1.17
C ALA A 32 -11.70 -4.29 -0.36
N THR A 33 -11.27 -5.42 -0.93
CA THR A 33 -11.54 -5.75 -2.34
C THR A 33 -13.04 -6.03 -2.56
N PRO A 34 -13.63 -5.67 -3.72
CA PRO A 34 -15.06 -5.88 -3.96
C PRO A 34 -15.42 -7.36 -3.98
N VAL A 35 -16.37 -7.74 -3.13
CA VAL A 35 -16.90 -9.12 -3.03
C VAL A 35 -17.73 -9.44 -4.27
N SER A 36 -17.31 -10.46 -5.03
CA SER A 36 -18.11 -11.05 -6.10
C SER A 36 -19.30 -11.81 -5.49
N SER A 37 -20.51 -11.29 -5.64
CA SER A 37 -21.73 -11.95 -5.18
C SER A 37 -22.27 -12.93 -6.24
N ARG A 38 -22.15 -14.22 -5.97
CA ARG A 38 -23.00 -15.25 -6.58
C ARG A 38 -23.88 -15.86 -5.48
N PRO A 39 -25.22 -15.82 -5.58
CA PRO A 39 -26.08 -16.35 -4.54
C PRO A 39 -26.12 -17.88 -4.58
N SER A 40 -26.11 -18.50 -3.39
CA SER A 40 -26.25 -19.94 -3.21
C SER A 40 -27.73 -20.35 -3.15
N SER A 41 -28.05 -21.44 -3.84
CA SER A 41 -29.35 -22.08 -3.95
C SER A 41 -29.87 -22.64 -2.61
N ILE A 42 -31.13 -22.36 -2.28
CA ILE A 42 -31.86 -23.00 -1.17
C ILE A 42 -32.67 -24.16 -1.72
N ILE A 43 -32.46 -25.36 -1.15
CA ILE A 43 -33.33 -26.53 -1.30
C ILE A 43 -34.28 -26.55 -0.10
N ALA A 44 -35.58 -26.59 -0.35
CA ALA A 44 -36.58 -27.09 0.60
C ALA A 44 -37.78 -27.67 -0.14
N THR A 45 -38.28 -28.79 0.39
CA THR A 45 -39.11 -29.80 -0.28
C THR A 45 -40.61 -29.57 -0.08
N THR A 46 -41.37 -29.63 -1.19
CA THR A 46 -42.76 -30.15 -1.39
C THR A 46 -43.96 -29.68 -0.52
N ARG A 47 -45.00 -29.11 -1.18
CA ARG A 47 -46.28 -29.80 -1.51
C ARG A 47 -47.16 -28.99 -2.47
N ILE A 48 -47.93 -29.73 -3.29
CA ILE A 48 -48.72 -29.34 -4.47
C ILE A 48 -50.17 -29.01 -4.11
N VAL A 49 -50.76 -27.94 -4.69
CA VAL A 49 -52.16 -27.87 -5.19
C VAL A 49 -52.23 -26.84 -6.34
N GLY A 50 -52.91 -27.17 -7.44
CA GLY A 50 -52.92 -26.46 -8.73
C GLY A 50 -53.92 -25.28 -8.91
N PRO A 51 -54.49 -25.06 -10.12
CA PRO A 51 -54.07 -23.95 -10.98
C PRO A 51 -55.20 -23.00 -11.41
N SER A 52 -54.86 -21.75 -11.74
CA SER A 52 -55.77 -20.82 -12.45
C SER A 52 -55.04 -19.91 -13.44
N LYS A 53 -55.56 -19.94 -14.67
CA LYS A 53 -55.19 -19.20 -15.89
C LYS A 53 -55.42 -17.70 -15.77
N VAL A 54 -54.62 -16.86 -16.43
CA VAL A 54 -55.05 -15.82 -17.42
C VAL A 54 -53.86 -15.49 -18.35
N SER A 55 -54.21 -15.29 -19.62
CA SER A 55 -53.44 -15.16 -20.87
C SER A 55 -53.31 -13.71 -21.38
N PHE A 56 -52.21 -13.33 -22.07
CA PHE A 56 -52.04 -12.82 -23.46
C PHE A 56 -51.15 -11.54 -23.39
N SER A 57 -50.29 -11.12 -24.33
CA SER A 57 -49.88 -11.52 -25.71
C SER A 57 -48.40 -11.12 -25.90
N GLU A 58 -47.56 -11.93 -26.57
CA GLU A 58 -47.03 -11.73 -27.94
C GLU A 58 -47.01 -10.27 -28.43
N THR A 59 -45.89 -9.70 -28.90
CA THR A 59 -45.17 -10.16 -30.12
C THR A 59 -43.67 -9.78 -30.18
N SER A 60 -42.87 -10.72 -30.71
CA SER A 60 -41.72 -10.62 -31.68
C SER A 60 -40.53 -9.65 -31.41
N ASN A 61 -39.25 -9.98 -31.62
CA ASN A 61 -38.60 -11.12 -32.28
C ASN A 61 -37.07 -11.13 -32.02
N ILE A 62 -36.54 -12.33 -31.72
CA ILE A 62 -35.37 -13.02 -32.34
C ILE A 62 -33.97 -12.37 -32.18
N GLN A 63 -33.13 -12.86 -31.26
CA GLN A 63 -32.18 -14.01 -31.33
C GLN A 63 -30.81 -13.69 -31.97
N ASN A 64 -29.74 -13.87 -31.19
CA ASN A 64 -28.80 -14.98 -31.41
C ASN A 64 -27.90 -15.19 -30.17
N TYR A 65 -28.03 -16.39 -29.60
CA TYR A 65 -27.15 -16.98 -28.58
C TYR A 65 -26.14 -17.91 -29.28
N LEU A 66 -24.90 -17.92 -28.82
CA LEU A 66 -24.02 -19.08 -28.94
C LEU A 66 -23.36 -19.35 -27.59
N THR A 67 -23.67 -20.54 -27.06
CA THR A 67 -23.18 -21.13 -25.81
C THR A 67 -22.33 -22.34 -26.18
N ILE A 68 -21.12 -22.49 -25.61
CA ILE A 68 -20.40 -23.79 -25.57
C ILE A 68 -19.72 -23.95 -24.19
N PRO A 69 -19.79 -25.14 -23.53
CA PRO A 69 -19.37 -25.41 -22.15
C PRO A 69 -17.94 -26.03 -22.02
N PRO A 70 -17.44 -26.35 -20.80
CA PRO A 70 -16.02 -26.68 -20.54
C PRO A 70 -15.71 -28.18 -20.53
N ARG A 71 -14.43 -28.56 -20.61
CA ARG A 71 -13.98 -29.95 -20.37
C ARG A 71 -12.58 -30.06 -19.74
N SER A 72 -12.46 -31.13 -18.95
CA SER A 72 -11.46 -31.57 -17.97
C SER A 72 -10.17 -32.21 -18.50
N LEU A 73 -9.17 -32.29 -17.60
CA LEU A 73 -7.84 -32.97 -17.63
C LEU A 73 -7.87 -34.49 -17.95
N PRO A 74 -6.73 -35.17 -18.28
CA PRO A 74 -5.76 -35.68 -17.28
C PRO A 74 -4.25 -35.67 -17.67
N ALA A 75 -3.43 -36.07 -16.69
CA ALA A 75 -1.96 -35.99 -16.55
C ALA A 75 -1.12 -37.12 -17.21
N SER A 76 0.19 -36.91 -17.43
CA SER A 76 1.31 -37.45 -16.60
C SER A 76 2.72 -37.30 -17.25
N ARG A 77 3.72 -36.91 -16.43
CA ARG A 77 5.14 -37.37 -16.28
C ARG A 77 5.99 -37.63 -17.56
N SER A 78 7.29 -37.28 -17.68
CA SER A 78 8.37 -37.08 -16.71
C SER A 78 9.66 -36.55 -17.41
N ASN A 79 10.55 -35.97 -16.59
CA ASN A 79 12.03 -36.00 -16.66
C ASN A 79 12.84 -35.01 -17.54
N LEU A 80 13.49 -34.09 -16.80
CA LEU A 80 14.95 -33.87 -16.70
C LEU A 80 15.72 -32.99 -17.70
N SER A 81 16.55 -32.14 -17.07
CA SER A 81 17.79 -31.47 -17.52
C SER A 81 17.62 -30.30 -18.50
N ALA A 82 17.88 -29.04 -18.11
CA ALA A 82 19.15 -28.39 -17.75
C ALA A 82 19.95 -27.85 -18.94
N ARG A 83 20.35 -26.57 -18.80
CA ARG A 83 21.37 -25.79 -19.54
C ARG A 83 21.05 -25.43 -20.99
N SER A 84 20.90 -24.14 -21.30
CA SER A 84 21.87 -23.03 -21.37
C SER A 84 22.55 -22.90 -22.73
N SER A 85 22.60 -21.63 -23.15
CA SER A 85 23.67 -20.97 -23.89
C SER A 85 23.93 -21.38 -25.35
N SER A 86 23.63 -20.40 -26.22
CA SER A 86 24.51 -19.87 -27.26
C SER A 86 25.26 -20.86 -28.16
N SER A 87 25.02 -20.78 -29.47
CA SER A 87 25.95 -20.10 -30.38
C SER A 87 25.57 -20.33 -31.85
N ARG A 88 25.80 -19.26 -32.62
CA ARG A 88 26.13 -19.17 -34.05
C ARG A 88 26.04 -20.46 -34.88
N LEU A 89 25.18 -20.43 -35.90
CA LEU A 89 25.25 -21.34 -37.04
C LEU A 89 25.74 -20.59 -38.28
N SER A 90 27.00 -20.87 -38.60
CA SER A 90 27.63 -20.65 -39.89
C SER A 90 27.07 -21.60 -40.96
N ASN A 91 27.12 -21.14 -42.21
CA ASN A 91 27.00 -21.89 -43.46
C ASN A 91 27.40 -23.37 -43.36
N VAL A 92 26.64 -24.27 -44.00
CA VAL A 92 27.10 -25.32 -44.94
C VAL A 92 25.85 -26.09 -45.44
N PHE A 93 25.60 -26.05 -46.75
CA PHE A 93 24.71 -26.99 -47.44
C PHE A 93 25.44 -28.33 -47.65
N PRO A 94 24.84 -29.50 -47.32
CA PRO A 94 25.33 -30.78 -47.81
C PRO A 94 24.57 -31.27 -49.04
N LYS A 95 25.35 -31.85 -49.96
CA LYS A 95 24.99 -32.57 -51.19
C LYS A 95 24.08 -33.77 -50.89
N SER A 96 23.10 -34.05 -51.76
CA SER A 96 22.50 -35.39 -51.83
C SER A 96 23.21 -36.23 -52.90
N GLU A 97 23.67 -37.41 -52.48
CA GLU A 97 24.04 -38.53 -53.34
C GLU A 97 22.78 -39.37 -53.59
N SER A 98 22.55 -39.76 -54.85
CA SER A 98 21.57 -40.80 -55.19
C SER A 98 22.30 -42.09 -55.58
N VAL A 99 21.98 -43.14 -54.84
CA VAL A 99 22.49 -44.50 -54.97
C VAL A 99 21.83 -45.19 -56.17
N ILE A 100 22.66 -45.87 -56.96
CA ILE A 100 22.31 -46.72 -58.10
C ILE A 100 21.75 -48.05 -57.60
N SER A 101 20.65 -48.52 -58.19
CA SER A 101 20.24 -49.94 -58.12
C SER A 101 20.32 -50.58 -59.51
N THR A 102 21.05 -51.67 -59.55
CA THR A 102 21.42 -52.50 -60.70
C THR A 102 20.36 -53.54 -61.02
N SER A 103 20.09 -53.74 -62.32
CA SER A 103 19.67 -55.03 -62.87
C SER A 103 20.33 -55.20 -64.23
N GLY A 104 21.25 -56.16 -64.32
CA GLY A 104 22.06 -56.40 -65.50
C GLY A 104 21.34 -57.22 -66.58
N VAL A 105 21.65 -56.90 -67.83
CA VAL A 105 21.63 -57.85 -68.95
C VAL A 105 22.88 -57.56 -69.78
N GLN A 106 23.73 -58.56 -69.91
CA GLN A 106 24.88 -58.55 -70.81
C GLN A 106 24.43 -58.72 -72.26
N LEU A 107 25.13 -58.10 -73.22
CA LEU A 107 25.61 -58.77 -74.45
C LEU A 107 26.51 -57.86 -75.32
N ARG A 108 27.75 -58.34 -75.46
CA ARG A 108 28.73 -58.28 -76.57
C ARG A 108 28.74 -57.12 -77.59
N VAL A 109 29.86 -56.40 -77.55
CA VAL A 109 30.83 -56.05 -78.63
C VAL A 109 30.27 -55.88 -80.05
N ASN A 110 30.35 -54.65 -80.57
CA ASN A 110 31.00 -54.34 -81.85
C ASN A 110 31.30 -52.85 -82.01
N ASP A 111 32.44 -52.60 -82.65
CA ASP A 111 32.94 -51.38 -83.28
C ASP A 111 33.30 -50.14 -82.45
N VAL A 112 34.62 -49.90 -82.40
CA VAL A 112 35.24 -48.64 -82.01
C VAL A 112 35.00 -47.62 -83.12
N THR A 113 34.12 -46.66 -82.85
CA THR A 113 34.10 -45.37 -83.57
C THR A 113 34.48 -44.28 -82.58
N VAL A 114 35.61 -43.63 -82.82
CA VAL A 114 36.09 -42.47 -82.06
C VAL A 114 35.06 -41.35 -82.18
N LYS A 115 34.23 -41.16 -81.14
CA LYS A 115 33.29 -40.04 -81.07
C LYS A 115 34.08 -38.73 -80.97
N ALA A 116 33.79 -37.81 -81.89
CA ALA A 116 34.26 -36.42 -81.86
C ALA A 116 33.99 -35.78 -80.49
N PRO A 117 34.86 -34.86 -80.01
CA PRO A 117 34.70 -34.25 -78.71
C PRO A 117 33.38 -33.48 -78.64
N VAL A 118 32.55 -33.83 -77.66
CA VAL A 118 31.32 -33.09 -77.34
C VAL A 118 31.72 -31.65 -77.01
N PRO A 119 31.09 -30.61 -77.60
CA PRO A 119 31.42 -29.24 -77.27
C PRO A 119 31.22 -29.01 -75.77
N ARG A 120 32.27 -28.55 -75.07
CA ARG A 120 32.17 -28.12 -73.67
C ARG A 120 31.04 -27.10 -73.56
N MET A 121 30.16 -27.28 -72.57
CA MET A 121 29.16 -26.26 -72.23
C MET A 121 29.89 -24.94 -71.98
N ARG A 122 29.46 -23.87 -72.67
CA ARG A 122 30.06 -22.55 -72.52
C ARG A 122 29.93 -22.12 -71.06
N SER A 123 31.03 -21.70 -70.47
CA SER A 123 31.05 -21.10 -69.13
C SER A 123 30.13 -19.87 -69.09
N HIS A 124 29.24 -19.80 -68.10
CA HIS A 124 28.44 -18.60 -67.80
C HIS A 124 29.22 -17.56 -66.97
N MET A 125 30.50 -17.82 -66.70
CA MET A 125 31.38 -16.86 -66.05
C MET A 125 31.61 -15.70 -67.02
N LEU A 126 31.10 -14.52 -66.64
CA LEU A 126 31.31 -13.29 -67.39
C LEU A 126 32.82 -12.99 -67.45
N PRO A 127 33.37 -12.59 -68.61
CA PRO A 127 34.75 -12.10 -68.71
C PRO A 127 35.01 -10.97 -67.69
N GLU A 128 36.24 -10.85 -67.17
CA GLU A 128 36.61 -9.81 -66.18
C GLU A 128 36.27 -8.38 -66.67
N ASP A 129 36.23 -8.18 -67.99
CA ASP A 129 35.98 -6.89 -68.63
C ASP A 129 34.52 -6.74 -69.10
N ALA A 130 33.67 -7.76 -68.90
CA ALA A 130 32.29 -7.75 -69.35
C ALA A 130 31.41 -7.00 -68.35
N THR A 131 31.04 -5.76 -68.71
CA THR A 131 30.07 -4.98 -67.95
C THR A 131 28.72 -5.71 -67.97
N VAL A 132 28.33 -6.27 -66.83
CA VAL A 132 26.99 -6.83 -66.64
C VAL A 132 26.00 -5.68 -66.85
N PRO A 133 25.14 -5.72 -67.89
CA PRO A 133 24.14 -4.70 -68.05
C PRO A 133 23.23 -4.76 -66.82
N LYS A 134 23.16 -3.66 -66.08
CA LYS A 134 22.27 -3.46 -64.94
C LYS A 134 21.10 -2.58 -65.41
N PRO A 135 20.19 -3.07 -66.26
CA PRO A 135 19.11 -2.24 -66.81
C PRO A 135 18.20 -1.63 -65.71
N TRP A 136 18.23 -2.17 -64.49
CA TRP A 136 17.57 -1.58 -63.32
C TRP A 136 18.26 -0.33 -62.76
N THR A 137 19.47 0.03 -63.23
CA THR A 137 20.11 1.33 -62.95
C THR A 137 19.87 2.37 -64.04
N ASP A 138 19.41 1.96 -65.22
CA ASP A 138 19.22 2.86 -66.36
C ASP A 138 17.91 3.68 -66.27
N VAL A 139 16.93 3.17 -65.51
CA VAL A 139 15.65 3.84 -65.29
C VAL A 139 15.45 4.09 -63.80
N LYS A 140 15.34 5.37 -63.41
CA LYS A 140 15.01 5.73 -62.02
C LYS A 140 13.66 5.11 -61.67
N ASN A 141 13.62 4.28 -60.62
CA ASN A 141 12.38 3.73 -60.08
C ASN A 141 11.85 4.64 -58.95
N PRO A 142 10.92 5.57 -59.23
CA PRO A 142 10.43 6.51 -58.22
C PRO A 142 9.71 5.80 -57.07
N ARG A 143 9.08 4.65 -57.31
CA ARG A 143 8.38 3.88 -56.25
C ARG A 143 9.35 3.28 -55.24
N ALA A 144 10.53 2.84 -55.68
CA ALA A 144 11.57 2.35 -54.77
C ALA A 144 12.13 3.48 -53.90
N ALA A 145 12.35 4.67 -54.47
CA ALA A 145 12.76 5.86 -53.71
C ALA A 145 11.69 6.29 -52.70
N ILE A 146 10.41 6.31 -53.10
CA ILE A 146 9.29 6.60 -52.20
C ILE A 146 9.21 5.58 -51.06
N SER A 147 9.36 4.27 -51.36
CA SER A 147 9.38 3.23 -50.33
C SER A 147 10.53 3.41 -49.34
N TYR A 148 11.71 3.79 -49.83
CA TYR A 148 12.88 4.08 -48.98
C TYR A 148 12.58 5.27 -48.06
N TRP A 149 12.11 6.39 -48.61
CA TRP A 149 11.78 7.59 -47.83
C TRP A 149 10.61 7.40 -46.87
N MET A 150 9.62 6.57 -47.22
CA MET A 150 8.48 6.26 -46.35
C MET A 150 8.92 5.55 -45.06
N ILE A 151 9.89 4.64 -45.12
CA ILE A 151 10.44 3.98 -43.92
C ILE A 151 11.12 5.01 -43.02
N TYR A 152 11.96 5.89 -43.57
CA TYR A 152 12.57 6.97 -42.78
C TYR A 152 11.54 7.92 -42.21
N ALA A 153 10.51 8.28 -42.98
CA ALA A 153 9.42 9.12 -42.50
C ALA A 153 8.72 8.50 -41.30
N ILE A 154 8.43 7.19 -41.32
CA ILE A 154 7.84 6.49 -40.16
C ILE A 154 8.79 6.48 -38.96
N ILE A 155 10.08 6.23 -39.18
CA ILE A 155 11.08 6.27 -38.10
C ILE A 155 11.16 7.69 -37.49
N PHE A 156 11.25 8.73 -38.32
CA PHE A 156 11.29 10.11 -37.85
C PHE A 156 9.99 10.54 -37.16
N MET A 157 8.83 10.08 -37.64
CA MET A 157 7.56 10.30 -36.93
C MET A 157 7.55 9.61 -35.56
N GLY A 158 8.09 8.40 -35.45
CA GLY A 158 8.25 7.70 -34.17
C GLY A 158 9.18 8.45 -33.21
N LEU A 159 10.33 8.92 -33.70
CA LEU A 159 11.28 9.73 -32.91
C LEU A 159 10.68 11.08 -32.51
N ALA A 160 9.99 11.77 -33.42
CA ALA A 160 9.31 13.02 -33.12
C ALA A 160 8.18 12.82 -32.11
N GLY A 161 7.38 11.76 -32.27
CA GLY A 161 6.34 11.37 -31.32
C GLY A 161 6.92 11.08 -29.94
N GLY A 162 8.02 10.32 -29.87
CA GLY A 162 8.77 10.06 -28.64
C GLY A 162 9.29 11.34 -27.99
N ALA A 163 9.90 12.24 -28.77
CA ALA A 163 10.40 13.52 -28.27
C ALA A 163 9.27 14.41 -27.73
N VAL A 164 8.12 14.45 -28.41
CA VAL A 164 6.92 15.17 -27.96
C VAL A 164 6.39 14.57 -26.66
N GLN A 165 6.32 13.24 -26.56
CA GLN A 165 5.92 12.56 -25.34
C GLN A 165 6.89 12.88 -24.18
N CYS A 166 8.21 12.77 -24.39
CA CYS A 166 9.21 13.14 -23.40
C CYS A 166 9.10 14.59 -22.97
N TYR A 167 8.86 15.52 -23.91
CA TYR A 167 8.65 16.93 -23.60
C TYR A 167 7.43 17.12 -22.70
N PHE A 168 6.28 16.56 -23.05
CA PHE A 168 5.07 16.68 -22.24
C PHE A 168 5.20 16.00 -20.87
N THR A 169 5.85 14.83 -20.80
CA THR A 169 6.16 14.17 -19.53
C THR A 169 7.06 15.06 -18.68
N TYR A 170 8.15 15.59 -19.23
CA TYR A 170 9.08 16.46 -18.52
C TYR A 170 8.40 17.74 -18.01
N THR A 171 7.63 18.42 -18.86
CA THR A 171 6.91 19.65 -18.46
C THR A 171 5.73 19.37 -17.53
N GLY A 172 5.20 18.15 -17.54
CA GLY A 172 4.03 17.75 -16.78
C GLY A 172 4.33 17.27 -15.36
N VAL A 173 5.60 16.96 -15.05
CA VAL A 173 6.03 16.63 -13.69
C VAL A 173 6.04 17.92 -12.86
N ALA A 174 5.12 17.99 -11.90
CA ALA A 174 5.17 19.00 -10.86
C ALA A 174 6.44 18.77 -10.03
N LEU A 175 7.31 19.77 -10.04
CA LEU A 175 8.50 19.82 -9.21
C LEU A 175 8.30 20.97 -8.24
N ASP A 176 8.63 20.74 -6.98
CA ASP A 176 8.90 21.85 -6.10
C ASP A 176 10.17 22.57 -6.60
N ARG A 177 10.01 23.82 -7.00
CA ARG A 177 11.08 24.70 -7.51
C ARG A 177 11.40 25.81 -6.51
N GLN A 178 10.70 25.85 -5.39
CA GLN A 178 10.89 26.88 -4.39
C GLN A 178 12.07 26.51 -3.48
N PRO A 179 12.77 27.51 -2.90
CA PRO A 179 13.78 27.23 -1.89
C PRO A 179 13.11 26.59 -0.66
N LEU A 180 13.65 25.46 -0.22
CA LEU A 180 13.21 24.78 1.00
C LEU A 180 14.04 25.25 2.20
N CYS A 181 13.37 25.53 3.31
CA CYS A 181 13.98 25.92 4.57
C CYS A 181 13.97 24.75 5.56
N LEU A 182 15.10 24.41 6.16
CA LEU A 182 15.17 23.33 7.13
C LEU A 182 14.44 23.71 8.42
N VAL A 183 13.39 22.96 8.77
CA VAL A 183 12.61 23.11 10.02
C VAL A 183 13.15 22.19 11.10
N MET A 184 13.49 20.96 10.73
CA MET A 184 14.02 19.96 11.65
C MET A 184 14.93 18.99 10.90
N GLU A 185 16.09 18.71 11.48
CA GLU A 185 16.99 17.63 11.09
C GLU A 185 17.25 16.78 12.33
N GLU A 186 17.03 15.48 12.23
CA GLU A 186 17.33 14.53 13.29
C GLU A 186 18.21 13.41 12.75
N ASN A 187 19.41 13.32 13.32
CA ASN A 187 20.44 12.32 12.99
C ASN A 187 20.53 11.20 14.04
N PHE A 188 19.73 11.29 15.11
CA PHE A 188 19.67 10.32 16.21
C PHE A 188 21.04 10.07 16.86
N ASP A 189 21.82 11.13 17.06
CA ASP A 189 23.15 11.03 17.68
C ASP A 189 23.09 10.78 19.19
N ASN A 190 22.03 11.26 19.85
CA ASN A 190 21.89 11.20 21.30
C ASN A 190 20.44 10.99 21.75
N GLU A 191 20.19 9.94 22.53
CA GLU A 191 18.86 9.63 23.08
C GLU A 191 18.26 10.76 23.94
N THR A 192 19.09 11.50 24.68
CA THR A 192 18.60 12.61 25.52
C THR A 192 18.15 13.80 24.67
N ALA A 193 18.76 14.01 23.51
CA ALA A 193 18.31 15.05 22.58
C ALA A 193 17.00 14.64 21.89
N VAL A 194 16.81 13.34 21.64
CA VAL A 194 15.61 12.82 20.98
C VAL A 194 14.42 12.77 21.92
N PHE A 195 14.58 12.24 23.15
CA PHE A 195 13.48 11.94 24.07
C PHE A 195 13.55 12.66 25.42
N GLY A 196 14.60 13.45 25.68
CA GLY A 196 14.73 14.20 26.91
C GLY A 196 13.79 15.42 26.98
N PRO A 197 13.89 16.22 28.05
CA PRO A 197 13.10 17.45 28.18
C PRO A 197 13.37 18.41 27.00
N GLY A 198 12.32 18.74 26.24
CA GLY A 198 12.44 19.55 25.03
C GLY A 198 13.07 18.82 23.85
N GLY A 199 13.11 17.48 23.88
CA GLY A 199 13.61 16.67 22.78
C GLY A 199 12.70 16.66 21.55
N THR A 200 13.25 16.18 20.45
CA THR A 200 12.61 16.16 19.12
C THR A 200 11.32 15.34 19.09
N PHE A 201 11.30 14.21 19.79
CA PHE A 201 10.21 13.24 19.78
C PHE A 201 9.62 13.03 21.17
N PHE A 202 8.30 13.04 21.24
CA PHE A 202 7.53 12.62 22.40
C PHE A 202 7.10 11.16 22.24
N ARG A 203 7.26 10.35 23.28
CA ARG A 203 6.77 8.96 23.31
C ARG A 203 5.32 8.93 23.76
N GLU A 204 4.45 8.44 22.90
CA GLU A 204 3.06 8.22 23.27
C GLU A 204 2.88 6.88 23.99
N VAL A 205 2.06 6.88 25.04
CA VAL A 205 1.80 5.72 25.91
C VAL A 205 0.30 5.49 26.02
N ASN A 206 -0.17 4.45 25.33
CA ASN A 206 -1.60 4.10 25.19
C ASN A 206 -1.77 2.60 24.86
N MET A 207 -2.92 2.00 25.20
CA MET A 207 -3.30 0.63 24.86
C MET A 207 -4.72 0.43 24.29
N ASP A 208 -5.39 1.51 23.88
CA ASP A 208 -6.77 1.52 23.37
C ASP A 208 -6.94 0.92 21.95
N GLY A 209 -5.84 0.63 21.26
CA GLY A 209 -5.83 0.13 19.89
C GLY A 209 -6.09 1.19 18.82
N PHE A 210 -6.03 2.47 19.20
CA PHE A 210 -5.98 3.65 18.35
C PHE A 210 -7.05 3.76 17.26
N GLY A 211 -8.27 3.32 17.57
CA GLY A 211 -9.41 3.30 16.64
C GLY A 211 -9.32 2.21 15.55
N ASN A 212 -8.19 1.51 15.44
CA ASN A 212 -7.94 0.42 14.49
C ASN A 212 -8.11 -0.98 15.11
N GLY A 213 -8.28 -1.04 16.43
CA GLY A 213 -8.33 -2.30 17.18
C GLY A 213 -6.99 -3.03 17.18
N GLU A 214 -5.90 -2.27 17.18
CA GLU A 214 -4.52 -2.74 17.28
C GLU A 214 -4.28 -3.59 18.55
N PHE A 215 -3.34 -4.52 18.49
CA PHE A 215 -3.10 -5.48 19.58
C PHE A 215 -1.93 -5.13 20.48
N GLU A 216 -1.07 -4.19 20.09
CA GLU A 216 -0.01 -3.68 20.93
C GLU A 216 -0.51 -2.64 21.93
N MET A 217 0.29 -2.41 22.97
CA MET A 217 0.31 -1.16 23.71
C MET A 217 1.58 -0.40 23.33
N THR A 218 1.48 0.92 23.23
CA THR A 218 2.64 1.80 23.08
C THR A 218 3.20 2.14 24.45
N THR A 219 4.52 2.12 24.61
CA THR A 219 5.17 2.34 25.91
C THR A 219 6.30 3.37 25.82
N ALA A 220 6.63 3.98 26.96
CA ALA A 220 7.82 4.82 27.11
C ALA A 220 9.11 4.02 27.35
N SER A 221 9.06 2.68 27.29
CA SER A 221 10.19 1.81 27.61
C SER A 221 11.30 1.91 26.58
N THR A 222 12.54 1.92 27.06
CA THR A 222 13.74 1.81 26.22
C THR A 222 13.86 0.46 25.52
N ASN A 223 13.04 -0.53 25.90
CA ASN A 223 12.95 -1.79 25.14
C ASN A 223 12.20 -1.63 23.82
N ASN A 224 11.31 -0.64 23.72
CA ASN A 224 10.44 -0.45 22.57
C ASN A 224 10.80 0.75 21.71
N SER A 225 11.40 1.79 22.29
CA SER A 225 12.00 2.87 21.52
C SER A 225 13.29 3.36 22.15
N TYR A 226 14.37 3.42 21.36
CA TYR A 226 15.68 3.88 21.84
C TYR A 226 16.54 4.36 20.67
N VAL A 227 17.60 5.08 21.00
CA VAL A 227 18.59 5.56 20.03
C VAL A 227 19.88 4.78 20.22
N SER A 228 20.42 4.23 19.15
CA SER A 228 21.70 3.51 19.17
C SER A 228 22.39 3.64 17.83
N ASN A 229 23.73 3.73 17.82
CA ASN A 229 24.53 3.78 16.59
C ASN A 229 24.09 4.84 15.55
N GLY A 230 23.54 5.98 15.99
CA GLY A 230 23.02 7.01 15.05
C GLY A 230 21.68 6.65 14.41
N HIS A 231 20.90 5.78 15.05
CA HIS A 231 19.59 5.36 14.55
C HIS A 231 18.55 5.35 15.68
N LEU A 232 17.32 5.71 15.34
CA LEU A 232 16.13 5.42 16.15
C LEU A 232 15.63 4.01 15.83
N TYR A 233 15.38 3.23 16.88
CA TYR A 233 14.78 1.92 16.80
C TYR A 233 13.39 1.96 17.42
N ILE A 234 12.38 1.47 16.71
CA ILE A 234 11.05 1.16 17.24
C ILE A 234 10.85 -0.35 17.16
N VAL A 235 10.84 -1.02 18.32
CA VAL A 235 10.93 -2.47 18.42
C VAL A 235 9.69 -3.05 19.11
N PRO A 236 8.92 -3.93 18.44
CA PRO A 236 7.87 -4.68 19.09
C PRO A 236 8.46 -5.81 19.96
N THR A 237 7.92 -5.99 21.16
CA THR A 237 8.30 -7.02 22.15
C THR A 237 7.06 -7.68 22.74
N LEU A 238 7.18 -8.88 23.31
CA LEU A 238 6.02 -9.51 23.96
C LEU A 238 5.80 -8.89 25.34
N THR A 239 4.54 -8.60 25.67
CA THR A 239 4.18 -8.13 27.02
C THR A 239 4.55 -9.16 28.08
N SER A 240 4.42 -10.45 27.74
CA SER A 240 4.73 -11.57 28.63
C SER A 240 6.20 -11.66 29.05
N ASP A 241 7.12 -11.00 28.33
CA ASP A 241 8.55 -11.01 28.66
C ASP A 241 8.80 -10.25 29.98
N ASN A 242 7.96 -9.25 30.28
CA ASN A 242 8.10 -8.42 31.48
C ASN A 242 7.07 -8.79 32.56
N THR A 243 5.85 -9.15 32.18
CA THR A 243 4.74 -9.38 33.12
C THR A 243 4.42 -10.85 33.38
N GLY A 244 4.94 -11.75 32.54
CA GLY A 244 4.62 -13.17 32.57
C GLY A 244 3.28 -13.49 31.88
N MET A 245 3.25 -14.62 31.16
CA MET A 245 2.07 -15.04 30.39
C MET A 245 0.81 -15.26 31.24
N ALA A 246 0.96 -15.69 32.50
CA ALA A 246 -0.18 -15.90 33.40
C ALA A 246 -0.93 -14.59 33.69
N ALA A 247 -0.20 -13.49 33.91
CA ALA A 247 -0.78 -12.18 34.19
C ALA A 247 -1.49 -11.61 32.95
N VAL A 248 -0.91 -11.81 31.76
CA VAL A 248 -1.53 -11.42 30.49
C VAL A 248 -2.89 -12.09 30.29
N LEU A 249 -3.01 -13.36 30.67
CA LEU A 249 -4.19 -14.18 30.40
C LEU A 249 -5.29 -14.08 31.47
N ASP A 250 -4.96 -13.88 32.74
CA ASP A 250 -5.97 -13.95 33.80
C ASP A 250 -5.65 -13.15 35.07
N GLY A 251 -6.72 -12.73 35.76
CA GLY A 251 -6.72 -12.26 37.14
C GLY A 251 -5.92 -11.00 37.43
N THR A 252 -5.56 -10.21 36.40
CA THR A 252 -4.65 -9.07 36.57
C THR A 252 -5.30 -7.77 36.12
N VAL A 253 -5.22 -6.75 36.97
CA VAL A 253 -5.46 -5.35 36.59
C VAL A 253 -4.11 -4.73 36.27
N TYR A 254 -3.92 -4.35 35.01
CA TYR A 254 -2.69 -3.76 34.51
C TYR A 254 -2.91 -2.28 34.21
N ASN A 255 -2.17 -1.42 34.88
CA ASN A 255 -2.16 0.01 34.62
C ASN A 255 -0.82 0.36 33.95
N ILE A 256 -0.87 0.99 32.78
CA ILE A 256 0.34 1.43 32.11
C ILE A 256 0.91 2.65 32.84
N THR A 257 2.21 2.66 33.07
CA THR A 257 2.91 3.79 33.67
C THR A 257 3.01 4.92 32.66
N ASP A 258 2.87 6.17 33.13
CA ASP A 258 3.03 7.38 32.32
C ASP A 258 2.06 7.46 31.12
N CYS A 259 0.84 6.96 31.27
CA CYS A 259 -0.19 7.05 30.24
C CYS A 259 -0.38 8.50 29.77
N THR A 260 -0.33 8.71 28.46
CA THR A 260 -0.30 10.06 27.85
C THR A 260 -1.66 10.50 27.32
N PHE A 261 -2.76 9.80 27.65
CA PHE A 261 -4.10 10.10 27.14
C PHE A 261 -4.49 11.58 27.29
N ASN A 262 -4.24 12.18 28.45
CA ASN A 262 -4.59 13.58 28.70
C ASN A 262 -3.79 14.58 27.85
N THR A 263 -2.71 14.13 27.21
CA THR A 263 -1.79 14.96 26.44
C THR A 263 -1.97 14.72 24.94
N THR A 264 -2.24 13.50 24.52
CA THR A 264 -2.36 13.13 23.10
C THR A 264 -3.81 13.04 22.61
N ALA A 265 -4.79 12.85 23.50
CA ALA A 265 -6.18 12.86 23.10
C ALA A 265 -6.63 14.27 22.69
N PRO A 266 -7.52 14.38 21.68
CA PRO A 266 -8.14 15.66 21.32
C PRO A 266 -8.73 16.34 22.56
N ASP A 267 -8.54 17.66 22.65
CA ASP A 267 -9.05 18.48 23.75
C ASP A 267 -8.69 17.96 25.16
N ASN A 268 -7.51 17.34 25.30
CA ASN A 268 -6.98 16.77 26.54
C ASN A 268 -7.93 15.73 27.18
N GLY A 269 -8.68 15.00 26.35
CA GLY A 269 -9.62 13.97 26.79
C GLY A 269 -10.99 14.48 27.23
N TRP A 270 -11.29 15.76 27.02
CA TRP A 270 -12.62 16.32 27.27
C TRP A 270 -13.51 16.21 26.03
N ILE A 271 -14.78 15.92 26.27
CA ILE A 271 -15.80 15.82 25.24
C ILE A 271 -17.02 16.67 25.64
N ASP A 272 -17.72 17.20 24.64
CA ASP A 272 -18.98 17.91 24.87
C ASP A 272 -20.10 16.90 25.12
N SER A 273 -20.63 16.84 26.33
CA SER A 273 -21.95 16.29 26.59
C SER A 273 -22.97 17.41 26.37
N GLY A 274 -24.20 17.09 25.96
CA GLY A 274 -25.26 18.10 25.78
C GLY A 274 -25.57 18.97 27.03
N SER A 275 -24.96 18.65 28.18
CA SER A 275 -25.03 19.35 29.47
C SER A 275 -23.72 20.10 29.85
N GLY A 276 -22.69 20.12 29.01
CA GLY A 276 -21.40 20.76 29.27
C GLY A 276 -20.20 19.90 28.87
N ARG A 277 -19.00 20.29 29.29
CA ARG A 277 -17.79 19.48 29.06
C ARG A 277 -17.62 18.43 30.13
N VAL A 278 -17.37 17.19 29.72
CA VAL A 278 -17.09 16.05 30.61
C VAL A 278 -15.81 15.34 30.16
N PHE A 279 -15.06 14.82 31.12
CA PHE A 279 -13.87 14.03 30.82
C PHE A 279 -14.28 12.63 30.37
N ASP A 280 -13.69 12.14 29.27
CA ASP A 280 -13.98 10.81 28.73
C ASP A 280 -13.25 9.71 29.52
N TRP A 281 -13.81 9.38 30.67
CA TRP A 281 -13.29 8.33 31.55
C TRP A 281 -13.23 6.96 30.85
N ASP A 282 -14.16 6.68 29.96
CA ASP A 282 -14.26 5.38 29.29
C ASP A 282 -13.09 5.19 28.32
N SER A 283 -12.77 6.21 27.53
CA SER A 283 -11.57 6.20 26.68
C SER A 283 -10.27 6.27 27.48
N TYR A 284 -10.23 7.03 28.58
CA TYR A 284 -9.08 7.02 29.49
C TYR A 284 -8.80 5.62 30.05
N TYR A 285 -9.83 4.91 30.55
CA TYR A 285 -9.63 3.56 31.10
C TYR A 285 -9.16 2.57 30.04
N ARG A 286 -9.70 2.62 28.81
CA ARG A 286 -9.21 1.81 27.70
C ARG A 286 -7.76 2.13 27.30
N SER A 287 -7.36 3.39 27.45
CA SER A 287 -6.04 3.86 27.04
C SER A 287 -4.96 3.59 28.07
N CYS A 288 -5.33 3.60 29.35
CA CYS A 288 -4.36 3.56 30.45
C CYS A 288 -4.40 2.27 31.28
N SER A 289 -5.39 1.40 31.06
CA SER A 289 -5.53 0.17 31.84
C SER A 289 -6.17 -0.97 31.08
N ALA A 290 -5.83 -2.20 31.48
CA ALA A 290 -6.45 -3.42 30.99
C ALA A 290 -6.73 -4.37 32.16
N VAL A 291 -7.79 -5.16 32.04
CA VAL A 291 -8.12 -6.23 33.00
C VAL A 291 -8.13 -7.56 32.27
N SER A 292 -7.27 -8.48 32.69
CA SER A 292 -7.27 -9.85 32.19
C SER A 292 -8.25 -10.74 32.97
N ASN A 293 -8.99 -11.56 32.25
CA ASN A 293 -9.98 -12.49 32.79
C ASN A 293 -10.19 -13.65 31.83
N ALA A 294 -9.77 -14.84 32.24
CA ALA A 294 -9.84 -16.05 31.43
C ALA A 294 -11.28 -16.49 31.12
N THR A 295 -12.25 -16.12 31.96
CA THR A 295 -13.67 -16.46 31.74
C THR A 295 -14.30 -15.62 30.64
N SER A 296 -14.00 -14.31 30.58
CA SER A 296 -14.47 -13.44 29.49
C SER A 296 -13.60 -13.56 28.23
N GLY A 297 -12.34 -13.99 28.38
CA GLY A 297 -11.33 -13.99 27.32
C GLY A 297 -10.67 -12.63 27.11
N SER A 298 -10.91 -11.68 28.03
CA SER A 298 -10.24 -10.38 28.06
C SER A 298 -8.78 -10.58 28.49
N ILE A 299 -7.84 -9.99 27.77
CA ILE A 299 -6.41 -10.09 28.06
C ILE A 299 -5.76 -8.72 28.03
N ILE A 300 -4.61 -8.60 28.70
CA ILE A 300 -3.70 -7.47 28.50
C ILE A 300 -3.18 -7.51 27.05
N ASN A 301 -2.93 -6.35 26.44
CA ASN A 301 -2.35 -6.27 25.08
C ASN A 301 -1.12 -7.21 24.99
N PRO A 302 -1.11 -8.19 24.08
CA PRO A 302 -0.08 -9.24 24.04
C PRO A 302 1.30 -8.73 23.64
N VAL A 303 1.36 -7.55 23.02
CA VAL A 303 2.58 -6.94 22.48
C VAL A 303 2.77 -5.55 23.07
N GLN A 304 4.02 -5.17 23.28
CA GLN A 304 4.46 -3.80 23.54
C GLN A 304 5.19 -3.27 22.31
N SER A 305 4.99 -2.00 21.97
CA SER A 305 5.68 -1.30 20.90
C SER A 305 5.87 0.17 21.28
N ALA A 306 6.23 1.02 20.33
CA ALA A 306 6.28 2.46 20.53
C ALA A 306 5.64 3.23 19.37
N ARG A 307 5.09 4.39 19.74
CA ARG A 307 4.66 5.44 18.84
C ARG A 307 5.32 6.73 19.31
N VAL A 308 6.04 7.39 18.41
CA VAL A 308 6.74 8.63 18.70
C VAL A 308 6.24 9.74 17.78
N THR A 309 6.11 10.94 18.32
CA THR A 309 5.48 12.07 17.62
C THR A 309 6.26 13.37 17.82
N THR A 310 6.24 14.23 16.80
CA THR A 310 6.81 15.59 16.86
C THR A 310 5.76 16.65 17.26
N GLN A 311 4.56 16.25 17.69
CA GLN A 311 3.43 17.13 18.01
C GLN A 311 3.77 18.34 18.89
N PHE A 312 4.68 18.17 19.86
CA PHE A 312 5.11 19.21 20.80
C PHE A 312 6.39 19.95 20.39
N GLY A 313 6.98 19.57 19.25
CA GLY A 313 8.19 20.14 18.68
C GLY A 313 7.91 20.69 17.28
N ALA A 314 8.35 19.95 16.26
CA ALA A 314 8.29 20.39 14.87
C ALA A 314 6.97 20.02 14.17
N SER A 315 6.46 20.97 13.40
CA SER A 315 5.35 20.82 12.45
C SER A 315 5.68 21.59 11.17
N ILE A 316 5.12 21.18 10.04
CA ILE A 316 5.29 21.88 8.76
C ILE A 316 3.95 22.08 8.06
N LYS A 317 3.81 23.17 7.31
CA LYS A 317 2.76 23.34 6.30
C LYS A 317 3.43 23.56 4.96
N PHE A 318 3.22 22.62 4.04
CA PHE A 318 3.93 22.56 2.76
C PHE A 318 5.46 22.41 2.93
N GLY A 319 6.13 21.96 1.86
CA GLY A 319 7.55 21.67 1.80
C GLY A 319 7.83 20.19 1.55
N ARG A 320 8.87 19.67 2.21
CA ARG A 320 9.39 18.33 1.98
C ARG A 320 9.69 17.61 3.29
N VAL A 321 9.30 16.34 3.37
CA VAL A 321 9.73 15.41 4.42
C VAL A 321 10.54 14.32 3.77
N GLU A 322 11.73 14.02 4.30
CA GLU A 322 12.55 12.89 3.87
C GLU A 322 12.93 12.05 5.07
N ILE A 323 12.60 10.77 5.03
CA ILE A 323 12.88 9.83 6.11
C ILE A 323 13.62 8.64 5.53
N ARG A 324 14.88 8.44 5.93
CA ARG A 324 15.64 7.25 5.55
C ARG A 324 15.46 6.18 6.61
N ALA A 325 14.73 5.12 6.27
CA ALA A 325 14.35 4.07 7.20
C ALA A 325 14.41 2.66 6.59
N LYS A 326 14.57 1.66 7.45
CA LYS A 326 14.44 0.23 7.12
C LYS A 326 13.19 -0.31 7.80
N MET A 327 12.30 -0.95 7.03
CA MET A 327 11.05 -1.50 7.58
C MET A 327 11.31 -2.77 8.42
N PRO A 328 10.47 -3.07 9.42
CA PRO A 328 10.55 -4.32 10.16
C PRO A 328 10.09 -5.52 9.33
N ASN A 329 10.62 -6.70 9.66
CA ASN A 329 10.15 -7.99 9.15
C ASN A 329 9.48 -8.81 10.27
N GLY A 330 8.36 -9.46 9.94
CA GLY A 330 7.61 -10.28 10.89
C GLY A 330 6.12 -10.24 10.60
N ASP A 331 5.46 -11.39 10.72
CA ASP A 331 4.03 -11.46 10.48
C ASP A 331 3.25 -10.54 11.42
N TRP A 332 2.25 -9.88 10.84
CA TRP A 332 1.31 -9.00 11.54
C TRP A 332 1.91 -7.70 12.08
N LEU A 333 3.15 -7.36 11.72
CA LEU A 333 3.71 -6.03 11.97
C LEU A 333 3.15 -5.00 10.97
N TRP A 334 2.85 -3.81 11.46
CA TRP A 334 2.32 -2.68 10.69
C TRP A 334 3.16 -1.43 11.00
N PRO A 335 4.33 -1.28 10.35
CA PRO A 335 5.10 -0.04 10.41
C PRO A 335 4.40 1.09 9.66
N ALA A 336 4.43 2.29 10.25
CA ALA A 336 3.93 3.50 9.61
C ALA A 336 4.80 4.72 9.92
N MET A 337 4.92 5.60 8.92
CA MET A 337 5.46 6.96 9.04
C MET A 337 4.47 7.89 8.38
N TRP A 338 3.85 8.75 9.17
CA TRP A 338 2.62 9.42 8.80
C TRP A 338 2.47 10.71 9.59
N MET A 339 1.48 11.53 9.24
CA MET A 339 1.34 12.87 9.79
C MET A 339 -0.12 13.20 10.11
N LEU A 340 -0.31 13.91 11.23
CA LEU A 340 -1.59 14.45 11.64
C LEU A 340 -1.52 15.98 11.75
N PRO A 341 -2.66 16.69 11.60
CA PRO A 341 -2.70 18.12 11.74
C PRO A 341 -2.38 18.52 13.18
N LYS A 342 -1.54 19.54 13.35
CA LYS A 342 -1.21 20.13 14.66
C LYS A 342 -2.45 20.66 15.35
N ASP A 343 -3.27 21.38 14.59
CA ASP A 343 -4.56 21.90 15.03
C ASP A 343 -5.67 21.27 14.21
N SER A 344 -6.71 20.75 14.89
CA SER A 344 -7.91 20.20 14.24
C SER A 344 -8.86 21.30 13.76
N VAL A 345 -8.36 22.22 12.92
CA VAL A 345 -9.06 23.43 12.44
C VAL A 345 -10.42 23.13 11.82
N TYR A 346 -10.54 22.02 11.10
CA TYR A 346 -11.76 21.61 10.40
C TYR A 346 -12.63 20.65 11.22
N GLY A 347 -12.22 20.31 12.44
CA GLY A 347 -12.86 19.33 13.31
C GLY A 347 -12.04 18.05 13.47
N ALA A 348 -12.55 17.12 14.27
CA ALA A 348 -11.89 15.84 14.53
C ALA A 348 -11.64 15.04 13.25
N TRP A 349 -10.71 14.09 13.32
CA TRP A 349 -10.41 13.18 12.22
C TRP A 349 -11.70 12.54 11.65
N PRO A 350 -11.85 12.37 10.32
CA PRO A 350 -10.88 12.71 9.26
C PRO A 350 -11.08 14.13 8.69
N LEU A 351 -11.83 15.03 9.34
CA LEU A 351 -12.16 16.34 8.76
C LEU A 351 -10.94 17.23 8.57
N SER A 352 -9.96 17.13 9.48
CA SER A 352 -8.71 17.90 9.42
C SER A 352 -7.57 17.21 8.66
N GLY A 353 -7.83 16.02 8.09
CA GLY A 353 -6.88 15.29 7.26
C GLY A 353 -5.89 14.41 8.03
N GLU A 354 -5.24 13.50 7.30
CA GLU A 354 -4.10 12.68 7.71
C GLU A 354 -3.26 12.36 6.46
N ILE A 355 -1.94 12.41 6.57
CA ILE A 355 -1.02 12.11 5.46
C ILE A 355 -0.19 10.89 5.82
N ASP A 356 -0.44 9.77 5.14
CA ASP A 356 0.33 8.54 5.30
C ASP A 356 1.48 8.55 4.28
N ILE A 357 2.69 8.93 4.73
CA ILE A 357 3.89 8.92 3.88
C ILE A 357 4.25 7.47 3.53
N VAL A 358 4.19 6.57 4.50
CA VAL A 358 4.31 5.15 4.21
C VAL A 358 3.68 4.28 5.27
N GLU A 359 2.94 3.27 4.81
CA GLU A 359 2.49 2.13 5.58
C GLU A 359 2.91 0.83 4.88
N SER A 360 3.28 -0.18 5.66
CA SER A 360 3.63 -1.51 5.12
C SER A 360 3.13 -2.62 6.03
N ARG A 361 3.24 -3.86 5.55
CA ARG A 361 3.00 -5.07 6.33
C ARG A 361 4.32 -5.82 6.46
N GLY A 362 4.71 -6.19 7.68
CA GLY A 362 5.94 -6.96 7.92
C GLY A 362 5.90 -8.40 7.42
N ASN A 363 4.73 -8.90 6.97
CA ASN A 363 4.60 -10.25 6.44
C ASN A 363 5.58 -10.51 5.28
N GLY A 364 6.12 -11.73 5.19
CA GLY A 364 7.14 -12.05 4.19
C GLY A 364 6.67 -11.96 2.72
N LEU A 365 7.58 -12.15 1.77
CA LEU A 365 7.33 -12.06 0.32
C LEU A 365 6.26 -13.04 -0.21
N GLN A 366 5.96 -14.10 0.54
CA GLN A 366 4.93 -15.08 0.18
C GLN A 366 3.51 -14.61 0.55
N TYR A 367 3.39 -13.49 1.28
CA TYR A 367 2.10 -12.93 1.64
C TYR A 367 1.44 -12.29 0.42
N THR A 368 0.27 -12.81 0.05
CA THR A 368 -0.43 -12.46 -1.19
C THR A 368 -1.23 -11.16 -1.11
N ALA A 369 -1.39 -10.59 0.08
CA ALA A 369 -2.08 -9.33 0.30
C ALA A 369 -1.10 -8.23 0.70
N HIS A 370 -0.17 -7.88 -0.19
CA HIS A 370 0.82 -6.82 0.00
C HIS A 370 1.67 -6.98 1.27
N GLY A 371 2.64 -7.91 1.24
CA GLY A 371 3.61 -8.09 2.33
C GLY A 371 4.71 -7.02 2.33
N SER A 372 5.85 -7.37 2.90
CA SER A 372 6.99 -6.47 3.15
C SER A 372 7.68 -5.96 1.89
N ASN A 373 7.30 -6.45 0.70
CA ASN A 373 7.69 -5.90 -0.59
C ASN A 373 6.72 -4.85 -1.15
N TYR A 374 5.76 -4.40 -0.34
CA TYR A 374 4.83 -3.33 -0.68
C TYR A 374 4.94 -2.21 0.35
N VAL A 375 4.85 -0.98 -0.14
CA VAL A 375 4.71 0.23 0.67
C VAL A 375 3.56 1.04 0.10
N ASN A 376 2.70 1.57 0.97
CA ASN A 376 1.46 2.23 0.61
C ASN A 376 1.51 3.67 1.12
N GLY A 377 1.04 4.61 0.32
CA GLY A 377 0.86 6.00 0.72
C GLY A 377 -0.60 6.38 0.55
N ALA A 378 -1.13 7.18 1.46
CA ALA A 378 -2.54 7.49 1.53
C ALA A 378 -2.83 8.88 2.11
N LEU A 379 -4.03 9.38 1.83
CA LEU A 379 -4.59 10.57 2.45
C LEU A 379 -5.96 10.23 3.04
N ASN A 380 -6.14 10.42 4.35
CA ASN A 380 -7.46 10.31 4.97
C ASN A 380 -8.11 11.68 5.05
N TRP A 381 -9.35 11.79 4.57
CA TRP A 381 -10.12 13.03 4.54
C TRP A 381 -11.58 12.68 4.34
N GLY A 382 -12.48 13.38 5.02
CA GLY A 382 -13.91 13.15 4.84
C GLY A 382 -14.75 14.07 5.70
N PRO A 383 -16.00 14.31 5.33
CA PRO A 383 -16.87 15.20 6.10
C PRO A 383 -17.39 14.55 7.40
N THR A 384 -17.25 13.23 7.55
CA THR A 384 -17.61 12.46 8.74
C THR A 384 -16.74 11.20 8.83
N LEU A 385 -16.68 10.57 10.01
CA LEU A 385 -15.98 9.30 10.26
C LEU A 385 -16.36 8.19 9.25
N ASN A 386 -17.64 8.07 8.90
CA ASN A 386 -18.15 7.02 8.00
C ASN A 386 -18.00 7.35 6.50
N LEU A 387 -17.53 8.56 6.18
CA LEU A 387 -17.34 9.03 4.80
C LEU A 387 -15.88 9.42 4.57
N ASN A 388 -14.95 8.60 5.03
CA ASN A 388 -13.53 8.77 4.71
C ASN A 388 -13.29 8.45 3.21
N GLY A 389 -12.69 9.39 2.50
CA GLY A 389 -12.40 9.37 1.07
C GLY A 389 -11.07 8.72 0.70
N VAL A 390 -10.37 8.09 1.63
CA VAL A 390 -9.05 7.48 1.39
C VAL A 390 -9.02 6.45 0.25
N SER A 391 -10.13 5.77 -0.03
CA SER A 391 -10.26 4.87 -1.19
C SER A 391 -10.03 5.58 -2.55
N LEU A 392 -10.11 6.91 -2.59
CA LEU A 392 -9.85 7.74 -3.76
C LEU A 392 -8.44 8.35 -3.76
N SER A 393 -7.66 8.12 -2.72
CA SER A 393 -6.38 8.77 -2.46
C SER A 393 -5.38 7.85 -1.75
N HIS A 394 -5.41 6.56 -2.07
CA HIS A 394 -4.41 5.58 -1.65
C HIS A 394 -3.80 4.90 -2.87
N SER A 395 -2.53 4.54 -2.78
CA SER A 395 -1.83 3.78 -3.81
C SER A 395 -0.54 3.18 -3.20
N TRP A 396 0.19 2.38 -3.98
CA TRP A 396 1.33 1.62 -3.48
C TRP A 396 2.43 1.48 -4.52
N TRP A 397 3.64 1.24 -4.03
CA TRP A 397 4.75 0.75 -4.82
C TRP A 397 5.14 -0.66 -4.36
N THR A 398 5.65 -1.47 -5.28
CA THR A 398 6.07 -2.84 -4.97
C THR A 398 7.39 -3.21 -5.60
N GLU A 399 8.21 -3.90 -4.82
CA GLU A 399 9.42 -4.56 -5.30
C GLU A 399 9.14 -6.03 -5.62
N LYS A 400 9.65 -6.50 -6.76
CA LYS A 400 9.30 -7.84 -7.27
C LYS A 400 10.06 -8.98 -6.58
N ARG A 401 11.24 -8.70 -6.02
CA ARG A 401 12.20 -9.72 -5.57
C ARG A 401 12.89 -9.40 -4.25
N THR A 402 12.61 -8.24 -3.68
CA THR A 402 13.18 -7.80 -2.40
C THR A 402 12.07 -7.26 -1.52
N SER A 403 12.37 -7.14 -0.24
CA SER A 403 11.52 -6.53 0.77
C SER A 403 12.08 -5.16 1.15
N PHE A 404 11.22 -4.22 1.52
CA PHE A 404 11.61 -2.94 2.13
C PHE A 404 12.22 -3.11 3.53
N ALA A 405 12.19 -4.32 4.09
CA ALA A 405 12.92 -4.68 5.30
C ALA A 405 14.37 -5.11 5.04
N SER A 406 14.80 -5.22 3.77
CA SER A 406 16.13 -5.75 3.42
C SER A 406 17.24 -4.70 3.46
N ASP A 407 16.92 -3.42 3.26
CA ASP A 407 17.87 -2.31 3.27
C ASP A 407 17.16 -1.01 3.67
N PHE A 408 17.92 0.06 3.90
CA PHE A 408 17.38 1.39 4.09
C PHE A 408 16.87 1.98 2.78
N HIS A 409 15.67 2.54 2.84
CA HIS A 409 15.03 3.26 1.76
C HIS A 409 14.73 4.70 2.18
N THR A 410 14.66 5.62 1.22
CA THR A 410 14.28 7.01 1.50
C THR A 410 12.82 7.21 1.14
N TYR A 411 11.98 7.45 2.14
CA TYR A 411 10.56 7.78 1.96
C TYR A 411 10.41 9.30 1.96
N ALA A 412 9.79 9.84 0.93
CA ALA A 412 9.72 11.27 0.72
C ALA A 412 8.29 11.74 0.48
N LEU A 413 7.95 12.86 1.10
CA LEU A 413 6.76 13.67 0.84
C LEU A 413 7.19 14.99 0.20
N GLU A 414 6.59 15.36 -0.92
CA GLU A 414 6.61 16.70 -1.50
C GLU A 414 5.20 17.26 -1.40
N TRP A 415 5.03 18.41 -0.80
CA TRP A 415 3.71 18.97 -0.51
C TRP A 415 3.71 20.47 -0.73
N THR A 416 2.84 20.95 -1.59
CA THR A 416 2.67 22.38 -1.89
C THR A 416 1.18 22.72 -1.85
N GLU A 417 0.84 23.99 -2.06
CA GLU A 417 -0.55 24.41 -2.24
C GLU A 417 -1.24 23.83 -3.49
N ASP A 418 -0.45 23.29 -4.43
CA ASP A 418 -0.93 22.78 -5.72
C ASP A 418 -0.97 21.24 -5.81
N PHE A 419 -0.09 20.56 -5.08
CA PHE A 419 -0.01 19.10 -5.13
C PHE A 419 0.61 18.49 -3.87
N LEU A 420 0.41 17.18 -3.72
CA LEU A 420 1.06 16.34 -2.74
C LEU A 420 1.54 15.06 -3.42
N ARG A 421 2.82 14.72 -3.27
CA ARG A 421 3.41 13.48 -3.79
C ARG A 421 4.15 12.76 -2.69
N VAL A 422 3.97 11.45 -2.64
CA VAL A 422 4.72 10.52 -1.79
C VAL A 422 5.43 9.50 -2.67
N TYR A 423 6.70 9.23 -2.41
CA TYR A 423 7.50 8.25 -3.15
C TYR A 423 8.58 7.57 -2.29
N VAL A 424 9.13 6.46 -2.77
CA VAL A 424 10.24 5.73 -2.14
C VAL A 424 11.47 5.70 -3.04
N ASP A 425 12.64 6.09 -2.53
CA ASP A 425 13.96 6.19 -3.19
C ASP A 425 14.07 7.14 -4.38
N SER A 426 13.06 7.21 -5.23
CA SER A 426 13.02 7.99 -6.47
C SER A 426 11.59 8.37 -6.80
N ARG A 427 11.40 9.54 -7.41
CA ARG A 427 10.11 10.01 -7.95
C ARG A 427 9.51 9.09 -9.02
N LEU A 428 10.26 8.09 -9.51
CA LEU A 428 9.74 7.05 -10.40
C LEU A 428 8.98 5.95 -9.65
N HIS A 429 9.23 5.80 -8.35
CA HIS A 429 8.58 4.83 -7.46
C HIS A 429 7.54 5.57 -6.60
N THR A 430 6.64 6.26 -7.27
CA THR A 430 5.59 7.05 -6.64
C THR A 430 4.57 6.14 -5.98
N LEU A 431 4.32 6.38 -4.68
CA LEU A 431 3.25 5.74 -3.92
C LEU A 431 1.95 6.48 -4.17
N LEU A 432 1.97 7.82 -4.10
CA LEU A 432 0.80 8.68 -4.26
C LEU A 432 1.19 9.99 -4.96
N ASP A 433 0.39 10.44 -5.92
CA ASP A 433 0.51 11.78 -6.54
C ASP A 433 -0.90 12.40 -6.65
N MET A 434 -1.14 13.43 -5.85
CA MET A 434 -2.42 14.10 -5.71
C MET A 434 -2.29 15.56 -6.12
N ARG A 435 -3.07 15.98 -7.12
CA ARG A 435 -3.16 17.39 -7.52
C ARG A 435 -4.35 18.07 -6.86
N PHE A 436 -4.15 19.28 -6.35
CA PHE A 436 -5.17 20.13 -5.75
C PHE A 436 -5.89 21.01 -6.80
N ASN A 437 -6.24 20.40 -7.93
CA ASN A 437 -7.01 21.06 -9.00
C ASN A 437 -8.53 20.96 -8.80
N VAL A 438 -8.99 20.08 -7.91
CA VAL A 438 -10.39 19.85 -7.57
C VAL A 438 -10.52 19.80 -6.04
N PRO A 439 -11.44 20.57 -5.43
CA PRO A 439 -11.70 20.51 -3.99
C PRO A 439 -12.03 19.09 -3.52
N PHE A 440 -11.53 18.71 -2.35
CA PHE A 440 -11.73 17.37 -1.80
C PHE A 440 -13.21 17.00 -1.61
N PHE A 441 -14.07 17.90 -1.13
CA PHE A 441 -15.50 17.60 -1.01
C PHE A 441 -16.14 17.19 -2.34
N ARG A 442 -15.74 17.83 -3.46
CA ARG A 442 -16.20 17.47 -4.81
C ARG A 442 -15.57 16.16 -5.27
N ARG A 443 -14.28 15.96 -5.00
CA ARG A 443 -13.56 14.71 -5.31
C ARG A 443 -14.23 13.50 -4.66
N GLY A 444 -14.69 13.66 -3.42
CA GLY A 444 -15.30 12.58 -2.64
C GLY A 444 -16.67 12.14 -3.16
N ASN A 445 -17.34 12.98 -3.96
CA ASN A 445 -18.67 12.72 -4.49
C ASN A 445 -19.63 12.16 -3.41
N PHE A 446 -19.60 12.79 -2.23
CA PHE A 446 -20.33 12.34 -1.06
C PHE A 446 -21.85 12.48 -1.25
N PRO A 447 -22.68 11.63 -0.60
CA PRO A 447 -24.12 11.71 -0.72
C PRO A 447 -24.68 13.01 -0.12
N ASP A 448 -25.70 13.58 -0.75
CA ASP A 448 -26.34 14.82 -0.28
C ASP A 448 -27.04 14.66 1.09
N ILE A 449 -27.37 13.42 1.47
CA ILE A 449 -28.08 13.10 2.71
C ILE A 449 -27.33 11.99 3.44
N ILE A 450 -27.04 12.23 4.71
CA ILE A 450 -26.47 11.25 5.64
C ILE A 450 -27.49 10.87 6.71
N TYR A 451 -27.29 9.68 7.30
CA TYR A 451 -28.07 9.22 8.43
C TYR A 451 -27.26 9.42 9.71
N ASN A 452 -27.79 10.20 10.64
CA ASN A 452 -27.28 10.28 12.01
C ASN A 452 -28.27 9.51 12.92
N GLY A 453 -27.93 8.24 13.20
CA GLY A 453 -28.87 7.29 13.80
C GLY A 453 -30.10 7.11 12.92
N SER A 454 -31.28 7.39 13.47
CA SER A 454 -32.56 7.31 12.74
C SER A 454 -32.90 8.57 11.94
N SER A 455 -32.13 9.66 12.10
CA SER A 455 -32.44 10.96 11.49
C SER A 455 -31.72 11.14 10.15
N ARG A 456 -32.43 11.70 9.16
CA ARG A 456 -31.86 12.12 7.88
C ARG A 456 -31.44 13.59 7.98
N THR A 457 -30.16 13.87 7.81
CA THR A 457 -29.63 15.23 7.82
C THR A 457 -28.90 15.52 6.51
N PRO A 458 -29.10 16.71 5.91
CA PRO A 458 -28.37 17.09 4.71
C PRO A 458 -26.87 17.19 5.03
N LEU A 459 -26.04 16.57 4.20
CA LEU A 459 -24.60 16.69 4.31
C LEU A 459 -24.18 18.08 3.87
N ARG A 460 -23.60 18.85 4.79
CA ARG A 460 -23.04 20.16 4.48
C ARG A 460 -21.57 20.00 4.18
N ASN A 461 -21.07 20.73 3.17
CA ASN A 461 -19.64 20.78 2.90
C ASN A 461 -18.93 21.49 4.07
N PRO A 462 -18.09 20.78 4.85
CA PRO A 462 -17.37 21.38 5.98
C PRO A 462 -16.28 22.35 5.50
N TRP A 463 -15.80 22.18 4.26
CA TRP A 463 -14.68 22.93 3.68
C TRP A 463 -15.13 24.02 2.70
N ILE A 464 -16.35 24.54 2.85
CA ILE A 464 -16.93 25.49 1.88
C ILE A 464 -16.13 26.80 1.74
N ASN A 465 -15.43 27.20 2.81
CA ASN A 465 -14.57 28.39 2.84
C ASN A 465 -13.09 28.07 2.61
N GLY A 466 -12.76 26.81 2.28
CA GLY A 466 -11.39 26.34 2.11
C GLY A 466 -10.86 26.53 0.68
N THR A 467 -9.58 26.21 0.52
CA THR A 467 -8.90 26.09 -0.78
C THR A 467 -9.16 24.72 -1.42
N ASN A 468 -8.64 24.48 -2.63
CA ASN A 468 -8.66 23.14 -3.22
C ASN A 468 -7.79 22.12 -2.46
N ALA A 469 -6.80 22.60 -1.69
CA ALA A 469 -5.91 21.76 -0.89
C ALA A 469 -6.57 21.29 0.42
N THR A 470 -7.60 21.99 0.91
CA THR A 470 -8.35 21.62 2.13
C THR A 470 -8.78 20.16 2.13
N PRO A 471 -8.48 19.35 3.18
CA PRO A 471 -7.96 19.78 4.50
C PRO A 471 -6.43 19.81 4.65
N PHE A 472 -5.66 19.54 3.59
CA PHE A 472 -4.19 19.50 3.60
C PHE A 472 -3.57 20.87 3.37
N ASP A 473 -4.07 21.88 4.08
CA ASP A 473 -3.61 23.28 4.01
C ASP A 473 -3.32 23.88 5.40
N GLN A 474 -3.17 23.02 6.42
CA GLN A 474 -2.78 23.38 7.80
C GLN A 474 -1.39 22.82 8.14
N GLU A 475 -0.84 23.14 9.32
CA GLU A 475 0.40 22.51 9.79
C GLU A 475 0.16 21.05 10.23
N PHE A 476 1.08 20.16 9.87
CA PHE A 476 1.08 18.75 10.25
C PHE A 476 2.36 18.39 11.00
N TYR A 477 2.25 17.53 12.01
CA TYR A 477 3.38 16.94 12.75
C TYR A 477 3.56 15.48 12.35
N LEU A 478 4.75 14.93 12.58
CA LEU A 478 5.13 13.58 12.17
C LEU A 478 4.91 12.56 13.29
N ILE A 479 4.51 11.34 12.91
CA ILE A 479 4.34 10.17 13.76
C ILE A 479 5.07 8.99 13.14
N LEU A 480 5.81 8.26 13.99
CA LEU A 480 6.50 7.02 13.63
C LEU A 480 6.07 5.91 14.59
N ASN A 481 5.65 4.76 14.08
CA ASN A 481 5.27 3.61 14.92
C ASN A 481 5.44 2.26 14.23
N VAL A 482 5.36 1.21 15.03
CA VAL A 482 5.14 -0.16 14.58
C VAL A 482 3.94 -0.72 15.32
N ALA A 483 2.77 -0.71 14.69
CA ALA A 483 1.58 -1.38 15.20
C ALA A 483 1.66 -2.89 14.97
N VAL A 484 0.86 -3.68 15.69
CA VAL A 484 0.85 -5.15 15.60
C VAL A 484 -0.56 -5.69 15.64
N GLY A 485 -0.96 -6.38 14.56
CA GLY A 485 -2.33 -6.84 14.38
C GLY A 485 -3.35 -5.70 14.36
N SER A 486 -4.59 -6.00 14.01
CA SER A 486 -5.69 -5.01 14.03
C SER A 486 -7.03 -5.71 13.81
N THR A 487 -8.14 -5.01 14.05
CA THR A 487 -9.49 -5.49 13.70
C THR A 487 -10.17 -4.63 12.62
N ASN A 488 -9.44 -3.67 12.04
CA ASN A 488 -9.97 -2.76 11.02
C ASN A 488 -9.91 -3.34 9.60
N GLY A 489 -9.40 -4.57 9.42
CA GLY A 489 -9.22 -5.21 8.12
C GLY A 489 -7.95 -4.78 7.38
N TRP A 490 -7.02 -4.06 8.02
CA TRP A 490 -5.68 -3.86 7.47
C TRP A 490 -5.01 -5.20 7.17
N PHE A 491 -5.17 -6.22 8.02
CA PHE A 491 -4.82 -7.59 7.66
C PHE A 491 -6.06 -8.31 7.13
N PRO A 492 -6.20 -8.51 5.82
CA PRO A 492 -7.41 -9.08 5.24
C PRO A 492 -7.65 -10.53 5.66
N GLU A 493 -8.93 -10.88 5.81
CA GLU A 493 -9.36 -12.23 6.14
C GLU A 493 -8.94 -13.26 5.10
N GLY A 494 -8.56 -14.45 5.57
CA GLY A 494 -8.17 -15.57 4.71
C GLY A 494 -6.82 -15.42 4.00
N GLN A 495 -5.97 -14.48 4.42
CA GLN A 495 -4.64 -14.26 3.87
C GLN A 495 -3.55 -14.61 4.89
N GLY A 496 -2.49 -15.31 4.45
CA GLY A 496 -1.30 -15.62 5.26
C GLY A 496 -1.58 -16.36 6.56
N ASP A 497 -2.60 -17.23 6.59
CA ASP A 497 -3.03 -17.97 7.79
C ASP A 497 -3.30 -17.06 9.01
N LYS A 498 -3.88 -15.87 8.77
CA LYS A 498 -4.28 -14.91 9.82
C LYS A 498 -4.98 -15.62 11.01
N PRO A 499 -4.45 -15.52 12.24
CA PRO A 499 -4.92 -16.32 13.36
C PRO A 499 -6.18 -15.78 14.08
N TRP A 500 -6.69 -14.62 13.68
CA TRP A 500 -7.89 -14.01 14.24
C TRP A 500 -8.86 -13.58 13.14
N LEU A 501 -10.14 -13.45 13.50
CA LEU A 501 -11.15 -12.79 12.66
C LEU A 501 -11.45 -11.41 13.26
N ASP A 502 -11.58 -10.39 12.42
CA ASP A 502 -11.79 -8.99 12.86
C ASP A 502 -13.05 -8.81 13.73
N HIS A 503 -14.07 -9.64 13.49
CA HIS A 503 -15.35 -9.61 14.21
C HIS A 503 -15.52 -10.78 15.21
N ALA A 504 -14.43 -11.47 15.55
CA ALA A 504 -14.47 -12.48 16.61
C ALA A 504 -14.78 -11.83 17.97
N ALA A 505 -15.22 -12.65 18.94
CA ALA A 505 -15.46 -12.17 20.30
C ALA A 505 -14.18 -11.69 21.00
N ASN A 506 -13.05 -12.37 20.76
CA ASN A 506 -11.77 -12.08 21.41
C ASN A 506 -10.60 -12.19 20.40
N PRO A 507 -10.51 -11.32 19.38
CA PRO A 507 -9.53 -11.45 18.30
C PRO A 507 -8.08 -11.38 18.80
N ARG A 508 -7.83 -10.51 19.79
CA ARG A 508 -6.52 -10.37 20.45
C ARG A 508 -6.08 -11.64 21.19
N LEU A 509 -7.04 -12.36 21.80
CA LEU A 509 -6.77 -13.64 22.45
C LEU A 509 -6.48 -14.73 21.41
N ASP A 510 -7.21 -14.75 20.29
CA ASP A 510 -6.98 -15.70 19.21
C ASP A 510 -5.63 -15.47 18.52
N PHE A 511 -5.22 -14.21 18.37
CA PHE A 511 -3.85 -13.83 18.01
C PHE A 511 -2.82 -14.40 18.99
N LEU A 512 -2.99 -14.18 20.31
CA LEU A 512 -2.04 -14.66 21.32
C LEU A 512 -1.99 -16.21 21.41
N LYS A 513 -3.13 -16.90 21.29
CA LYS A 513 -3.19 -18.37 21.30
C LYS A 513 -2.34 -19.00 20.20
N ASN A 514 -2.23 -18.32 19.07
CA ASN A 514 -1.45 -18.75 17.92
C ASN A 514 -0.03 -18.17 17.91
N ILE A 515 0.51 -17.73 19.05
CA ILE A 515 1.88 -17.19 19.16
C ILE A 515 2.96 -18.10 18.55
N LYS A 516 2.78 -19.43 18.66
CA LYS A 516 3.70 -20.41 18.08
C LYS A 516 3.72 -20.43 16.54
N GLN A 517 2.68 -19.88 15.92
CA GLN A 517 2.58 -19.77 14.46
C GLN A 517 3.32 -18.53 13.97
N TRP A 518 3.02 -17.36 14.53
CA TRP A 518 3.49 -16.09 13.98
C TRP A 518 4.78 -15.56 14.63
N TYR A 519 4.99 -15.76 15.93
CA TYR A 519 6.18 -15.22 16.61
C TYR A 519 7.51 -15.75 16.05
N PRO A 520 7.64 -17.03 15.62
CA PRO A 520 8.86 -17.49 14.96
C PRO A 520 9.22 -16.77 13.66
N THR A 521 8.27 -16.03 13.06
CA THR A 521 8.54 -15.21 11.88
C THR A 521 9.23 -13.90 12.22
N TRP A 522 9.18 -13.46 13.48
CA TRP A 522 9.86 -12.27 13.95
C TRP A 522 11.34 -12.61 14.16
N PRO A 523 12.27 -11.91 13.47
CA PRO A 523 13.69 -12.12 13.67
C PRO A 523 14.11 -12.00 15.14
N ALA A 524 15.03 -12.87 15.56
CA ALA A 524 15.60 -12.83 16.91
C ALA A 524 16.39 -11.54 17.15
N ASN A 525 17.08 -11.05 16.11
CA ASN A 525 17.74 -9.76 16.11
C ASN A 525 16.69 -8.63 16.17
N ALA A 526 16.82 -7.76 17.17
CA ALA A 526 15.89 -6.64 17.36
C ALA A 526 15.88 -5.70 16.15
N GLU A 527 17.03 -5.44 15.53
CA GLU A 527 17.16 -4.55 14.39
C GLU A 527 16.32 -5.00 13.17
N ASP A 528 16.19 -6.31 12.95
CA ASP A 528 15.48 -6.84 11.78
C ASP A 528 13.95 -6.90 11.97
N ARG A 529 13.48 -6.81 13.22
CA ARG A 529 12.05 -6.66 13.56
C ARG A 529 11.68 -5.24 13.96
N ALA A 530 12.62 -4.30 13.88
CA ALA A 530 12.42 -2.90 14.21
C ALA A 530 12.12 -2.07 12.98
N LEU A 531 11.34 -1.01 13.14
CA LEU A 531 11.46 0.14 12.24
C LEU A 531 12.71 0.91 12.66
N VAL A 532 13.69 0.97 11.76
CA VAL A 532 14.98 1.63 12.02
C VAL A 532 15.04 2.91 11.19
N VAL A 533 15.16 4.06 11.85
CA VAL A 533 15.23 5.37 11.19
C VAL A 533 16.63 5.93 11.35
N TYR A 534 17.27 6.27 10.22
CA TYR A 534 18.64 6.76 10.18
C TYR A 534 18.73 8.29 10.19
N VAL A 535 17.98 8.95 9.32
CA VAL A 535 17.99 10.40 9.25
C VAL A 535 16.64 10.89 8.77
N LEU A 536 16.27 12.07 9.25
CA LEU A 536 14.99 12.66 9.01
C LEU A 536 15.14 14.17 8.81
N PHE A 537 14.58 14.67 7.70
CA PHE A 537 14.56 16.08 7.36
C PHE A 537 13.12 16.54 7.16
N LEU A 538 12.73 17.61 7.87
CA LEU A 538 11.52 18.39 7.59
C LEU A 538 11.97 19.74 7.08
N SER A 539 11.48 20.13 5.90
CA SER A 539 11.72 21.44 5.33
C SER A 539 10.40 22.06 4.88
N ASP A 540 10.24 23.38 5.05
CA ASP A 540 9.05 24.12 4.64
C ASP A 540 9.32 25.10 3.48
N LEU A 541 8.25 25.69 2.96
CA LEU A 541 8.27 26.67 1.87
C LEU A 541 8.30 28.14 2.36
N SER A 542 8.83 28.40 3.56
CA SER A 542 8.88 29.77 4.10
C SER A 542 9.96 30.66 3.45
N ASP A 543 9.81 31.99 3.57
CA ASP A 543 10.80 32.95 3.07
C ASP A 543 12.08 32.92 3.94
N CYS A 544 13.04 32.06 3.58
CA CYS A 544 14.35 32.03 4.21
C CYS A 544 15.13 33.34 4.00
N VAL A 545 15.73 33.87 5.08
CA VAL A 545 16.94 34.69 4.96
C VAL A 545 18.07 33.75 4.51
N PRO A 546 18.80 34.03 3.42
CA PRO A 546 19.77 33.11 2.87
C PRO A 546 20.98 32.98 3.81
N GLU A 547 20.98 31.96 4.67
CA GLU A 547 22.23 31.38 5.16
C GLU A 547 22.64 30.23 4.22
N MET A 548 23.88 30.33 3.78
CA MET A 548 24.46 29.62 2.65
C MET A 548 24.70 28.14 3.00
N PHE A 549 23.69 27.29 2.87
CA PHE A 549 23.89 25.84 2.96
C PHE A 549 24.47 25.31 1.63
N ALA A 550 25.70 24.83 1.72
CA ALA A 550 26.46 24.30 0.60
C ALA A 550 25.81 23.02 0.03
N HIS A 551 25.44 23.11 -1.24
CA HIS A 551 25.11 22.03 -2.15
C HIS A 551 25.94 20.75 -1.93
N THR A 552 25.32 19.67 -1.44
CA THR A 552 25.91 18.31 -1.59
C THR A 552 24.94 17.21 -2.03
N VAL A 553 23.62 17.44 -2.14
CA VAL A 553 22.67 16.36 -2.52
C VAL A 553 22.07 16.51 -3.94
N PHE A 554 22.23 17.65 -4.59
CA PHE A 554 21.52 17.97 -5.85
C PHE A 554 22.05 17.33 -7.15
N LEU A 555 23.12 16.52 -7.12
CA LEU A 555 23.77 16.01 -8.34
C LEU A 555 23.50 14.53 -8.68
N SER A 556 22.86 13.75 -7.81
CA SER A 556 22.55 12.33 -8.08
C SER A 556 21.41 12.14 -9.10
N ASP A 557 20.39 13.01 -9.03
CA ASP A 557 19.16 12.81 -9.82
C ASP A 557 19.29 13.27 -11.28
N TYR A 558 20.17 14.23 -11.56
CA TYR A 558 20.38 14.73 -12.92
C TYR A 558 21.13 13.74 -13.82
N VAL A 559 21.98 12.87 -13.26
CA VAL A 559 22.81 11.93 -14.05
C VAL A 559 22.05 10.63 -14.37
N LYS A 560 21.02 10.26 -13.61
CA LYS A 560 20.23 9.04 -13.89
C LYS A 560 19.19 9.24 -14.99
N MET A 561 18.66 10.45 -15.17
CA MET A 561 17.65 10.72 -16.20
C MET A 561 18.21 10.64 -17.63
N TRP A 562 19.52 10.81 -17.82
CA TRP A 562 20.19 10.69 -19.12
C TRP A 562 20.57 9.26 -19.53
N LYS A 563 20.37 8.26 -18.67
CA LYS A 563 20.68 6.84 -18.99
C LYS A 563 19.46 6.05 -19.51
N HIS A 564 18.28 6.66 -19.54
CA HIS A 564 17.03 6.01 -19.98
C HIS A 564 16.30 6.75 -21.12
N CYS A 565 16.95 7.74 -21.72
CA CYS A 565 16.74 8.12 -23.13
C CYS A 565 17.85 7.49 -23.97
#